data_AF-A0A953M297-F1
#
_entry.id   AF-A0A953M297-F1
#
_cell.length_a   1.000
_cell.length_b   1.000
_cell.length_c   1.000
_cell.angle_alpha   90.00
_cell.angle_beta   90.00
_cell.angle_gamma   90.00
#
_symmetry.space_group_name_H-M   'P 1'
#
loop_
_entity.id
_entity.type
_entity.pdbx_description
1 polymer ?
#
loop_
_entity_poly.entity_id
_entity_poly.type
_entity_poly.pdbx_seq_one_letter_code
_entity_poly.pdbx_strand_id
1 'polypeptide(L)'
;MPYAPKSKEGYNMKKIILVSVCTAFFLLSSLPALAASKATAQGKALFEKHCAVCHPGGGNTIRPEKTLHRKALAEHNITTAKDIIKTMRNPGPGMPRFDKATIPDKDAQKIAGYILNTFK
;
A
#
# COMPACT_ATOMS: atom_id res chain seq x y z
N MET A 1 33.82 -66.55 -15.10
CA MET A 1 33.96 -65.20 -14.51
C MET A 1 32.65 -64.86 -13.82
N PRO A 2 32.61 -64.67 -12.49
CA PRO A 2 31.40 -64.31 -11.77
C PRO A 2 31.14 -62.80 -11.86
N TYR A 3 29.93 -62.40 -12.24
CA TYR A 3 29.47 -61.02 -12.20
C TYR A 3 28.61 -60.85 -10.94
N ALA A 4 29.12 -60.11 -9.95
CA ALA A 4 28.38 -59.78 -8.73
C ALA A 4 27.67 -58.42 -8.88
N PRO A 5 26.36 -58.30 -8.64
CA PRO A 5 25.70 -57.01 -8.55
C PRO A 5 25.91 -56.39 -7.16
N LYS A 6 26.48 -55.18 -7.12
CA LYS A 6 26.57 -54.38 -5.88
C LYS A 6 25.17 -54.00 -5.39
N SER A 7 24.88 -54.34 -4.15
CA SER A 7 23.64 -54.00 -3.44
C SER A 7 23.55 -52.50 -3.17
N LYS A 8 22.31 -52.02 -3.20
CA LYS A 8 21.88 -50.62 -3.25
C LYS A 8 22.23 -49.87 -1.95
N GLU A 9 22.82 -48.68 -2.09
CA GLU A 9 22.95 -47.71 -1.00
C GLU A 9 21.57 -47.35 -0.43
N GLY A 10 21.38 -47.68 0.85
CA GLY A 10 20.18 -47.33 1.61
C GLY A 10 20.10 -45.81 1.82
N TYR A 11 19.19 -45.17 1.09
CA TYR A 11 18.87 -43.76 1.29
C TYR A 11 18.19 -43.57 2.66
N ASN A 12 18.85 -42.80 3.53
CA ASN A 12 18.50 -42.63 4.94
C ASN A 12 17.29 -41.69 5.08
N MET A 13 16.09 -42.27 5.28
CA MET A 13 14.79 -41.57 5.37
C MET A 13 14.75 -40.40 6.36
N LYS A 14 15.65 -40.36 7.36
CA LYS A 14 15.73 -39.24 8.32
C LYS A 14 16.20 -37.93 7.67
N LYS A 15 16.98 -37.99 6.58
CA LYS A 15 17.44 -36.82 5.83
C LYS A 15 16.33 -36.24 4.94
N ILE A 16 15.37 -37.06 4.50
CA ILE A 16 14.27 -36.64 3.62
C ILE A 16 13.28 -35.75 4.36
N ILE A 17 12.99 -36.10 5.62
CA ILE A 17 12.05 -35.33 6.46
C ILE A 17 12.62 -33.94 6.77
N LEU A 18 13.95 -33.83 6.93
CA LEU A 18 14.62 -32.58 7.26
C LEU A 18 14.73 -31.64 6.05
N VAL A 19 14.89 -32.17 4.83
CA VAL A 19 14.95 -31.37 3.59
C VAL A 19 13.57 -30.88 3.15
N SER A 20 12.50 -31.63 3.43
CA SER A 20 11.12 -31.23 3.10
C SER A 20 10.58 -30.08 3.95
N VAL A 21 11.13 -29.86 5.15
CA VAL A 21 10.69 -28.78 6.05
C VAL A 21 11.31 -27.42 5.65
N CYS A 22 12.48 -27.43 5.02
CA CYS A 22 13.16 -26.19 4.59
C CYS A 22 12.58 -25.58 3.30
N THR A 23 11.98 -26.37 2.41
CA THR A 23 11.40 -25.86 1.15
C THR A 23 10.00 -25.25 1.34
N ALA A 24 9.26 -25.61 2.39
CA ALA A 24 7.96 -25.03 2.69
C ALA A 24 8.05 -23.61 3.30
N PHE A 25 9.20 -23.23 3.86
CA PHE A 25 9.39 -21.93 4.50
C PHE A 25 9.74 -20.80 3.50
N PHE A 26 10.22 -21.15 2.30
CA PHE A 26 10.61 -20.17 1.28
C PHE A 26 9.44 -19.66 0.42
N LEU A 27 8.27 -20.29 0.49
CA LEU A 27 7.08 -19.91 -0.28
C LEU A 27 6.18 -18.87 0.42
N LEU A 28 6.47 -18.51 1.69
CA LEU A 28 5.63 -17.60 2.47
C LEU A 28 6.11 -16.14 2.46
N SER A 29 7.17 -15.80 1.72
CA SER A 29 7.74 -14.44 1.69
C SER A 29 7.12 -13.53 0.60
N SER A 30 6.21 -14.04 -0.24
CA SER A 30 5.62 -13.30 -1.37
C SER A 30 4.35 -12.51 -1.04
N LEU A 31 3.86 -12.53 0.21
CA LEU A 31 2.64 -11.82 0.62
C LEU A 31 2.69 -10.26 0.64
N PRO A 32 3.84 -9.56 0.68
CA PRO A 32 3.83 -8.08 0.79
C PRO A 32 3.16 -7.37 -0.39
N ALA A 33 3.31 -7.90 -1.60
CA ALA A 33 2.85 -7.25 -2.83
C ALA A 33 1.31 -7.20 -2.93
N LEU A 34 0.63 -8.26 -2.49
CA LEU A 34 -0.84 -8.34 -2.57
C LEU A 34 -1.51 -7.38 -1.57
N ALA A 35 -0.95 -7.25 -0.36
CA ALA A 35 -1.45 -6.33 0.66
C ALA A 35 -1.31 -4.86 0.23
N ALA A 36 -0.16 -4.49 -0.36
CA ALA A 36 0.08 -3.14 -0.88
C ALA A 36 -0.89 -2.77 -2.01
N SER A 37 -1.12 -3.69 -2.95
CA SER A 37 -2.07 -3.50 -4.06
C SER A 37 -3.49 -3.24 -3.56
N LYS A 38 -3.97 -4.03 -2.59
CA LYS A 38 -5.30 -3.86 -1.99
C LYS A 38 -5.45 -2.51 -1.28
N ALA A 39 -4.43 -2.06 -0.54
CA ALA A 39 -4.47 -0.78 0.15
C ALA A 39 -4.54 0.40 -0.83
N THR A 40 -3.76 0.37 -1.91
CA THR A 40 -3.80 1.37 -2.97
C THR A 40 -5.17 1.41 -3.67
N ALA A 41 -5.76 0.25 -3.97
CA ALA A 41 -7.10 0.19 -4.57
C ALA A 41 -8.19 0.78 -3.67
N GLN A 42 -8.15 0.50 -2.36
CA GLN A 42 -9.06 1.10 -1.40
C GLN A 42 -8.87 2.61 -1.26
N GLY A 43 -7.62 3.06 -1.20
CA GLY A 43 -7.29 4.50 -1.14
C GLY A 43 -7.79 5.25 -2.38
N LYS A 44 -7.61 4.66 -3.57
CA LYS A 44 -8.17 5.19 -4.82
C LYS A 44 -9.70 5.31 -4.75
N ALA A 45 -10.40 4.24 -4.39
CA ALA A 45 -11.87 4.26 -4.34
C ALA A 45 -12.41 5.33 -3.37
N LEU A 46 -11.77 5.47 -2.21
CA LEU A 46 -12.11 6.52 -1.24
C LEU A 46 -11.83 7.93 -1.79
N PHE A 47 -10.70 8.10 -2.48
CA PHE A 47 -10.35 9.37 -3.12
C PHE A 47 -11.36 9.76 -4.21
N GLU A 48 -11.76 8.83 -5.07
CA GLU A 48 -12.76 9.07 -6.11
C GLU A 48 -14.10 9.50 -5.50
N LYS A 49 -14.50 8.85 -4.40
CA LYS A 49 -15.78 9.14 -3.73
C LYS A 49 -15.82 10.51 -3.04
N HIS A 50 -14.70 10.97 -2.48
CA HIS A 50 -14.70 12.12 -1.56
C HIS A 50 -13.87 13.32 -2.03
N CYS A 51 -12.93 13.13 -2.94
CA CYS A 51 -11.89 14.11 -3.26
C CYS A 51 -11.86 14.48 -4.74
N ALA A 52 -12.08 13.52 -5.64
CA ALA A 52 -11.84 13.68 -7.08
C ALA A 52 -12.73 14.74 -7.76
N VAL A 53 -13.91 15.02 -7.21
CA VAL A 53 -14.79 16.09 -7.74
C VAL A 53 -14.08 17.45 -7.72
N CYS A 54 -13.37 17.75 -6.64
CA CYS A 54 -12.59 18.99 -6.54
C CYS A 54 -11.13 18.82 -6.97
N HIS A 55 -10.59 17.60 -6.89
CA HIS A 55 -9.20 17.29 -7.19
C HIS A 55 -9.02 16.27 -8.33
N PRO A 56 -9.62 16.50 -9.52
CA PRO A 56 -9.48 15.58 -10.64
C PRO A 56 -8.02 15.52 -11.09
N GLY A 57 -7.48 14.32 -11.25
CA GLY A 57 -6.08 14.12 -11.64
C GLY A 57 -5.05 14.67 -10.65
N GLY A 58 -5.46 15.03 -9.42
CA GLY A 58 -4.59 15.69 -8.45
C GLY A 58 -4.55 17.22 -8.57
N GLY A 59 -5.32 17.81 -9.49
CA GLY A 59 -5.50 19.25 -9.59
C GLY A 59 -6.35 19.84 -8.46
N ASN A 60 -6.87 21.06 -8.67
CA ASN A 60 -7.84 21.66 -7.77
C ASN A 60 -8.74 22.63 -8.55
N THR A 61 -10.04 22.30 -8.65
CA THR A 61 -11.02 23.09 -9.41
C THR A 61 -11.49 24.34 -8.67
N ILE A 62 -11.29 24.41 -7.36
CA ILE A 62 -11.70 25.54 -6.51
C ILE A 62 -10.56 26.56 -6.37
N ARG A 63 -9.32 26.08 -6.23
CA ARG A 63 -8.10 26.88 -6.07
C ARG A 63 -6.96 26.26 -6.89
N PRO A 64 -6.80 26.64 -8.18
CA PRO A 64 -5.86 26.01 -9.10
C PRO A 64 -4.40 25.96 -8.62
N GLU A 65 -4.01 26.90 -7.75
CA GLU A 65 -2.68 26.96 -7.15
C GLU A 65 -2.45 25.91 -6.06
N LYS A 66 -3.52 25.37 -5.45
CA LYS A 66 -3.46 24.40 -4.33
C LYS A 66 -3.75 22.98 -4.77
N THR A 67 -2.90 22.45 -5.64
CA THR A 67 -3.01 21.07 -6.13
C THR A 67 -2.53 20.03 -5.11
N LEU A 68 -2.81 18.76 -5.37
CA LEU A 68 -2.31 17.61 -4.60
C LEU A 68 -0.95 17.09 -5.09
N HIS A 69 -0.33 17.74 -6.08
CA HIS A 69 1.01 17.38 -6.53
C HIS A 69 2.03 17.67 -5.44
N ARG A 70 2.99 16.75 -5.28
CA ARG A 70 4.01 16.80 -4.23
C ARG A 70 4.70 18.15 -4.08
N LYS A 71 5.00 18.83 -5.19
CA LYS A 71 5.61 20.17 -5.16
C LYS A 71 4.71 21.20 -4.46
N ALA A 72 3.45 21.31 -4.88
CA ALA A 72 2.49 22.24 -4.28
C ALA A 72 2.18 21.89 -2.82
N LEU A 73 2.08 20.60 -2.49
CA LEU A 73 1.91 20.14 -1.12
C LEU A 73 3.12 20.56 -0.24
N ALA A 74 4.34 20.41 -0.74
CA ALA A 74 5.56 20.78 -0.02
C ALA A 74 5.67 22.30 0.21
N GLU A 75 5.27 23.13 -0.77
CA GLU A 75 5.20 24.59 -0.63
C GLU A 75 4.26 25.03 0.52
N HIS A 76 3.32 24.17 0.90
CA HIS A 76 2.40 24.38 2.01
C HIS A 76 2.71 23.54 3.26
N ASN A 77 3.91 22.96 3.37
CA ASN A 77 4.35 22.11 4.48
C ASN A 77 3.47 20.86 4.71
N ILE A 78 2.88 20.31 3.64
CA ILE A 78 2.12 19.07 3.66
C ILE A 78 2.98 17.98 3.03
N THR A 79 3.84 17.33 3.80
CA THR A 79 4.81 16.36 3.26
C THR A 79 4.54 14.93 3.69
N THR A 80 3.73 14.75 4.72
CA THR A 80 3.43 13.42 5.29
C THR A 80 1.95 13.07 5.21
N ALA A 81 1.64 11.78 5.35
CA ALA A 81 0.26 11.33 5.43
C ALA A 81 -0.48 11.96 6.62
N LYS A 82 0.23 12.21 7.73
CA LYS A 82 -0.32 12.87 8.91
C LYS A 82 -0.74 14.32 8.61
N ASP A 83 0.05 15.03 7.80
CA ASP A 83 -0.27 16.41 7.42
C ASP A 83 -1.49 16.47 6.51
N ILE A 84 -1.60 15.55 5.55
CA ILE A 84 -2.80 15.42 4.71
C ILE A 84 -4.04 15.16 5.58
N ILE A 85 -3.95 14.20 6.51
CA ILE A 85 -5.06 13.90 7.42
C ILE A 85 -5.41 15.13 8.27
N LYS A 86 -4.41 15.85 8.79
CA LYS A 86 -4.62 17.10 9.54
C LYS A 86 -5.37 18.13 8.70
N THR A 87 -5.00 18.30 7.42
CA THR A 87 -5.68 19.19 6.48
C THR A 87 -7.11 18.73 6.22
N MET A 88 -7.38 17.43 6.06
CA MET A 88 -8.75 16.90 5.94
C MET A 88 -9.60 17.20 7.19
N ARG A 89 -8.98 17.19 8.39
CA ARG A 89 -9.66 17.51 9.66
C ARG A 89 -9.81 19.01 9.90
N ASN A 90 -9.03 19.85 9.24
CA ASN A 90 -9.09 21.30 9.39
C ASN A 90 -8.69 21.99 8.08
N PRO A 91 -9.58 21.95 7.07
CA PRO A 91 -9.25 22.45 5.74
C PRO A 91 -9.29 23.98 5.68
N GLY A 92 -8.65 24.52 4.64
CA GLY A 92 -8.78 25.93 4.29
C GLY A 92 -10.14 26.26 3.63
N PRO A 93 -10.42 27.55 3.38
CA PRO A 93 -11.68 27.98 2.78
C PRO A 93 -11.90 27.37 1.39
N GLY A 94 -13.07 26.77 1.19
CA GLY A 94 -13.49 26.12 -0.06
C GLY A 94 -13.39 24.59 -0.07
N MET A 95 -12.79 23.98 0.96
CA MET A 95 -12.78 22.53 1.13
C MET A 95 -13.61 22.14 2.38
N PRO A 96 -14.55 21.19 2.27
CA PRO A 96 -15.36 20.76 3.40
C PRO A 96 -14.52 20.00 4.41
N ARG A 97 -14.87 20.12 5.69
CA ARG A 97 -14.23 19.37 6.77
C ARG A 97 -14.66 17.92 6.74
N PHE A 98 -13.70 17.00 6.80
CA PHE A 98 -13.97 15.57 6.96
C PHE A 98 -13.67 15.17 8.40
N ASP A 99 -14.70 14.95 9.21
CA ASP A 99 -14.54 14.46 10.58
C ASP A 99 -14.37 12.93 10.61
N LYS A 100 -14.16 12.38 11.82
CA LYS A 100 -13.95 10.95 12.02
C LYS A 100 -15.22 10.12 11.78
N ALA A 101 -16.40 10.73 11.87
CA ALA A 101 -17.67 10.06 11.59
C ALA A 101 -17.87 9.90 10.07
N THR A 102 -17.45 10.90 9.29
CA THR A 102 -17.52 10.91 7.82
C THR A 102 -16.43 10.06 7.19
N ILE A 103 -15.18 10.25 7.64
CA ILE A 103 -14.02 9.48 7.17
C ILE A 103 -13.22 9.04 8.40
N PRO A 104 -13.32 7.77 8.84
CA PRO A 104 -12.53 7.23 9.94
C PRO A 104 -11.02 7.32 9.69
N ASP A 105 -10.20 7.34 10.75
CA ASP A 105 -8.76 7.53 10.62
C ASP A 105 -8.07 6.46 9.76
N LYS A 106 -8.58 5.22 9.77
CA LYS A 106 -8.08 4.13 8.91
C LYS A 106 -8.28 4.42 7.43
N ASP A 107 -9.39 5.05 7.06
CA ASP A 107 -9.68 5.40 5.67
C ASP A 107 -8.97 6.68 5.26
N ALA A 108 -8.85 7.65 6.18
CA ALA A 108 -8.03 8.85 5.97
C ALA A 108 -6.56 8.49 5.69
N GLN A 109 -6.01 7.47 6.38
CA GLN A 109 -4.66 6.94 6.09
C GLN A 109 -4.54 6.36 4.68
N LYS A 110 -5.53 5.61 4.21
CA LYS A 110 -5.52 5.05 2.84
C LYS A 110 -5.60 6.16 1.79
N ILE A 111 -6.44 7.17 2.01
CA ILE A 111 -6.55 8.34 1.12
C ILE A 111 -5.21 9.08 1.07
N ALA A 112 -4.62 9.38 2.23
CA ALA A 112 -3.35 10.11 2.29
C ALA A 112 -2.20 9.34 1.63
N GLY A 113 -2.13 8.01 1.85
CA GLY A 113 -1.18 7.15 1.17
C GLY A 113 -1.38 7.12 -0.34
N TYR A 114 -2.64 7.06 -0.81
CA TYR A 114 -2.94 7.14 -2.23
C TYR A 114 -2.50 8.47 -2.85
N ILE A 115 -2.79 9.60 -2.21
CA ILE A 115 -2.38 10.94 -2.66
C ILE A 115 -0.86 11.02 -2.85
N LEU A 116 -0.08 10.65 -1.82
CA LEU A 116 1.38 10.73 -1.84
C LEU A 116 2.01 9.81 -2.89
N ASN A 117 1.41 8.64 -3.13
CA ASN A 117 1.93 7.67 -4.08
C ASN A 117 1.58 8.00 -5.53
N THR A 118 0.48 8.73 -5.75
CA THR A 118 -0.10 8.95 -7.08
C THR A 118 0.30 10.30 -7.68
N PHE A 119 0.28 11.38 -6.90
CA PHE A 119 0.46 12.75 -7.40
C PHE A 119 1.88 13.27 -7.10
N LYS A 120 2.85 12.79 -7.88
CA LYS A 120 4.29 13.11 -7.70
C LYS A 120 4.69 14.51 -8.14
#